data_AF-A0A832LL23-F1
#
_entry.id   AF-A0A832LL23-F1
#
_cell.length_a   1.000
_cell.length_b   1.000
_cell.length_c   1.000
_cell.angle_alpha   90.00
_cell.angle_beta   90.00
_cell.angle_gamma   90.00
#
_symmetry.space_group_name_H-M   'P 1'
#
loop_
_entity.id
_entity.type
_entity.pdbx_description
1 polymer ?
#
loop_
_entity_poly.entity_id
_entity_poly.type
_entity_poly.pdbx_seq_one_letter_code
_entity_poly.pdbx_strand_id
1 'polypeptide(L)'
;EWSKQFSDWRDTWNKINEKYGQYHFVHTINNAALVVMGLLYSGGDYEKGITISVMGGWDTDCNGATVGSILGVMLGAEKLPKKWIEPLNDRLRSFVIGYDNSRISDLAKRTFQVAKNLLKKHIYC
;
A
#
# COMPACT_ATOMS: atom_id res chain seq x y z
N GLU A 1 -5.35 -19.22 2.84
CA GLU A 1 -5.67 -20.51 2.20
C GLU A 1 -5.28 -20.57 0.72
N TRP A 2 -5.84 -19.76 -0.18
CA TRP A 2 -5.46 -19.83 -1.62
C TRP A 2 -3.96 -19.59 -1.90
N SER A 3 -3.34 -18.64 -1.23
CA SER A 3 -1.88 -18.37 -1.35
C SER A 3 -0.98 -19.50 -0.86
N LYS A 4 -1.52 -20.49 -0.15
CA LYS A 4 -0.78 -21.69 0.26
C LYS A 4 -0.95 -22.82 -0.76
N GLN A 5 -1.99 -22.76 -1.59
CA GLN A 5 -2.34 -23.78 -2.57
C GLN A 5 -1.76 -23.48 -3.96
N PHE A 6 -1.68 -22.20 -4.32
CA PHE A 6 -1.17 -21.74 -5.61
C PHE A 6 0.17 -21.03 -5.45
N SER A 7 1.10 -21.31 -6.36
CA SER A 7 2.41 -20.64 -6.39
C SER A 7 2.41 -19.38 -7.27
N ASP A 8 1.56 -19.32 -8.31
CA ASP A 8 1.32 -18.12 -9.10
C ASP A 8 0.16 -17.30 -8.50
N TRP A 9 0.39 -16.00 -8.33
CA TRP A 9 -0.62 -15.07 -7.85
C TRP A 9 -1.82 -15.00 -8.79
N ARG A 10 -1.63 -15.27 -10.09
CA ARG A 10 -2.71 -15.25 -11.10
C ARG A 10 -3.80 -16.28 -10.81
N ASP A 11 -3.43 -17.44 -10.26
CA ASP A 11 -4.40 -18.46 -9.87
C ASP A 11 -5.21 -18.03 -8.65
N THR A 12 -4.57 -17.35 -7.69
CA THR A 12 -5.30 -16.73 -6.57
C THR A 12 -6.18 -15.58 -7.04
N TRP A 13 -5.72 -14.78 -7.99
CA TRP A 13 -6.53 -13.73 -8.61
C TRP A 13 -7.78 -14.31 -9.28
N ASN A 14 -7.65 -15.42 -10.01
CA ASN A 14 -8.80 -16.11 -10.59
C ASN A 14 -9.83 -16.50 -9.53
N LYS A 15 -9.39 -16.98 -8.36
CA LYS A 15 -10.28 -17.30 -7.23
C LYS A 15 -10.92 -16.07 -6.59
N ILE A 16 -10.18 -14.97 -6.48
CA ILE A 16 -10.72 -13.69 -6.01
C ILE A 16 -11.79 -13.21 -6.99
N ASN A 17 -11.53 -13.25 -8.30
CA ASN A 17 -12.47 -12.82 -9.32
C ASN A 17 -13.72 -13.71 -9.36
N GLU A 18 -13.57 -15.03 -9.27
CA GLU A 18 -14.69 -15.98 -9.20
C GLU A 18 -15.61 -15.67 -8.00
N LYS A 19 -15.04 -15.34 -6.85
CA LYS A 19 -15.81 -15.14 -5.61
C LYS A 19 -16.32 -13.71 -5.41
N TYR A 20 -15.57 -12.71 -5.86
CA TYR A 20 -15.77 -11.30 -5.53
C TYR A 20 -15.81 -10.38 -6.76
N GLY A 21 -15.59 -10.88 -7.98
CA GLY A 21 -15.55 -10.08 -9.21
C GLY A 21 -16.90 -9.51 -9.63
N GLN A 22 -18.00 -9.97 -9.04
CA GLN A 22 -19.34 -9.41 -9.22
C GLN A 22 -19.53 -8.03 -8.60
N TYR A 23 -18.66 -7.63 -7.66
CA TYR A 23 -18.71 -6.30 -7.07
C TYR A 23 -18.21 -5.25 -8.06
N HIS A 24 -18.63 -4.00 -7.86
CA HIS A 24 -18.11 -2.88 -8.61
C HIS A 24 -16.57 -2.81 -8.50
N PHE A 25 -15.88 -2.38 -9.56
CA PHE A 25 -14.42 -2.44 -9.60
C PHE A 25 -13.74 -1.59 -8.51
N VAL A 26 -14.37 -0.53 -8.00
CA VAL A 26 -13.86 0.23 -6.82
C VAL A 26 -14.38 -0.25 -5.45
N HIS A 27 -15.07 -1.40 -5.40
CA HIS A 27 -15.68 -1.87 -4.16
C HIS A 27 -14.63 -2.39 -3.16
N THR A 28 -14.86 -2.21 -1.86
CA THR A 28 -13.84 -2.50 -0.83
C THR A 28 -13.48 -3.98 -0.76
N ILE A 29 -14.42 -4.91 -0.96
CA ILE A 29 -14.20 -6.34 -0.70
C ILE A 29 -13.19 -6.98 -1.68
N ASN A 30 -13.41 -6.81 -2.99
CA ASN A 30 -12.54 -7.34 -4.03
C ASN A 30 -11.16 -6.66 -4.00
N ASN A 31 -11.11 -5.35 -3.77
CA ASN A 31 -9.85 -4.61 -3.63
C ASN A 31 -9.07 -5.02 -2.37
N ALA A 32 -9.73 -5.22 -1.22
CA ALA A 32 -9.08 -5.74 -0.01
C ALA A 32 -8.48 -7.13 -0.22
N ALA A 33 -9.18 -8.02 -0.93
CA ALA A 33 -8.65 -9.34 -1.28
C ALA A 33 -7.41 -9.24 -2.19
N LEU A 34 -7.42 -8.30 -3.15
CA LEU A 34 -6.31 -8.02 -4.06
C LEU A 34 -5.09 -7.45 -3.31
N VAL A 35 -5.29 -6.53 -2.37
CA VAL A 35 -4.24 -6.03 -1.46
C VAL A 35 -3.60 -7.17 -0.68
N VAL A 36 -4.40 -8.04 -0.07
CA VAL A 36 -3.90 -9.20 0.68
C VAL A 36 -3.12 -10.15 -0.23
N MET A 37 -3.59 -10.41 -1.45
CA MET A 37 -2.86 -11.19 -2.44
C MET A 37 -1.50 -10.56 -2.77
N GLY A 38 -1.46 -9.26 -3.08
CA GLY A 38 -0.22 -8.54 -3.35
C GLY A 38 0.80 -8.68 -2.22
N LEU A 39 0.36 -8.52 -0.97
CA LEU A 39 1.22 -8.70 0.21
C LEU A 39 1.74 -10.13 0.34
N LEU A 40 0.87 -11.13 0.24
CA LEU A 40 1.25 -12.53 0.43
C LEU A 40 2.22 -13.02 -0.65
N TYR A 41 1.99 -12.64 -1.92
CA TYR A 41 2.83 -13.06 -3.04
C TYR A 41 4.08 -12.20 -3.22
N SER A 42 4.14 -11.03 -2.59
CA SER A 42 5.36 -10.21 -2.57
C SER A 42 6.54 -10.90 -1.87
N GLY A 43 6.26 -11.73 -0.84
CA GLY A 43 7.32 -12.26 0.03
C GLY A 43 8.10 -11.17 0.77
N GLY A 44 7.51 -9.98 0.95
CA GLY A 44 8.18 -8.81 1.53
C GLY A 44 8.96 -7.96 0.53
N ASP A 45 9.00 -8.33 -0.76
CA ASP A 45 9.62 -7.52 -1.81
C ASP A 45 8.70 -6.35 -2.21
N TYR A 46 9.19 -5.12 -2.05
CA TYR A 46 8.43 -3.90 -2.30
C TYR A 46 7.88 -3.82 -3.73
N GLU A 47 8.76 -4.04 -4.70
CA GLU A 47 8.44 -3.91 -6.12
C GLU A 47 7.45 -4.97 -6.57
N LYS A 48 7.72 -6.21 -6.20
CA LYS A 48 6.82 -7.33 -6.48
C LYS A 48 5.44 -7.09 -5.88
N GLY A 49 5.37 -6.58 -4.65
CA GLY A 49 4.10 -6.23 -4.01
C GLY A 49 3.29 -5.20 -4.80
N ILE A 50 3.88 -4.02 -5.07
CA ILE A 50 3.15 -2.95 -5.76
C ILE A 50 2.79 -3.35 -7.20
N THR A 51 3.67 -4.06 -7.90
CA THR A 51 3.43 -4.46 -9.29
C THR A 51 2.36 -5.54 -9.38
N ILE A 52 2.35 -6.55 -8.50
CA ILE A 52 1.26 -7.53 -8.43
C ILE A 52 -0.08 -6.84 -8.15
N SER A 53 -0.10 -5.90 -7.21
CA SER A 53 -1.33 -5.16 -6.87
C SER A 53 -1.86 -4.30 -8.01
N VAL A 54 -0.97 -3.67 -8.79
CA VAL A 54 -1.38 -2.90 -9.97
C VAL A 54 -1.82 -3.81 -11.12
N MET A 55 -1.07 -4.88 -11.40
CA MET A 55 -1.40 -5.85 -12.45
C MET A 55 -2.68 -6.64 -12.15
N GLY A 56 -3.08 -6.76 -10.88
CA GLY A 56 -4.36 -7.36 -10.49
C GLY A 56 -5.58 -6.55 -10.93
N GLY A 57 -5.41 -5.30 -11.37
CA GLY A 57 -6.49 -4.47 -11.91
C GLY A 57 -7.42 -3.88 -10.84
N TRP A 58 -8.66 -3.63 -11.25
CA TRP A 58 -9.67 -2.91 -10.45
C TRP A 58 -9.17 -1.52 -10.02
N ASP A 59 -9.14 -1.22 -8.73
CA ASP A 59 -8.79 0.10 -8.19
C ASP A 59 -7.27 0.20 -7.99
N THR A 60 -6.54 0.27 -9.10
CA THR A 60 -5.08 0.04 -9.15
C THR A 60 -4.27 1.04 -8.34
N ASP A 61 -4.68 2.30 -8.29
CA ASP A 61 -4.02 3.35 -7.53
C ASP A 61 -4.15 3.09 -6.03
N CYS A 62 -5.36 2.77 -5.54
CA CYS A 62 -5.60 2.50 -4.13
C CYS A 62 -4.92 1.20 -3.68
N ASN A 63 -4.96 0.15 -4.50
CA ASN A 63 -4.36 -1.14 -4.19
C ASN A 63 -2.84 -1.03 -4.12
N GLY A 64 -2.23 -0.41 -5.14
CA GLY A 64 -0.79 -0.16 -5.20
C GLY A 64 -0.32 0.72 -4.03
N ALA A 65 -1.03 1.81 -3.75
CA ALA A 65 -0.70 2.70 -2.64
C ALA A 65 -0.81 1.99 -1.27
N THR A 66 -1.84 1.17 -1.08
CA THR A 66 -2.07 0.43 0.18
C THR A 66 -0.96 -0.59 0.40
N VAL A 67 -0.67 -1.45 -0.59
CA VAL A 67 0.41 -2.44 -0.49
C VAL A 67 1.77 -1.77 -0.33
N GLY A 68 2.04 -0.71 -1.09
CA GLY A 68 3.27 0.07 -0.97
C GLY A 68 3.44 0.70 0.41
N SER A 69 2.37 1.21 1.03
CA SER A 69 2.43 1.77 2.38
C SER A 69 2.78 0.73 3.43
N ILE A 70 2.18 -0.46 3.35
CA ILE A 70 2.41 -1.57 4.30
C ILE A 70 3.85 -2.08 4.15
N LEU A 71 4.29 -2.39 2.93
CA LEU A 71 5.65 -2.84 2.68
C LEU A 71 6.68 -1.75 3.03
N GLY A 72 6.38 -0.48 2.78
CA GLY A 72 7.23 0.64 3.17
C GLY A 72 7.42 0.76 4.68
N VAL A 73 6.38 0.53 5.47
CA VAL A 73 6.48 0.46 6.94
C VAL A 73 7.31 -0.76 7.38
N MET A 74 7.08 -1.93 6.77
CA MET A 74 7.80 -3.17 7.12
C MET A 74 9.30 -3.09 6.81
N LEU A 75 9.66 -2.48 5.68
CA LEU A 75 11.06 -2.41 5.22
C LEU A 75 11.82 -1.21 5.80
N GLY A 76 11.11 -0.11 6.08
CA GLY A 76 11.69 1.19 6.41
C GLY A 76 12.08 2.00 5.17
N ALA A 77 11.96 3.33 5.26
CA ALA A 77 12.12 4.24 4.13
C ALA A 77 13.49 4.14 3.44
N GLU A 78 14.57 3.87 4.18
CA GLU A 78 15.93 3.76 3.65
C GLU A 78 16.12 2.54 2.74
N LYS A 79 15.27 1.51 2.86
CA LYS A 79 15.35 0.28 2.07
C LYS A 79 14.44 0.30 0.83
N LEU A 80 13.70 1.38 0.61
CA LEU A 80 12.83 1.49 -0.56
C LEU A 80 13.67 1.60 -1.85
N PRO A 81 13.33 0.87 -2.93
CA PRO A 81 14.14 0.92 -4.15
C PRO A 81 14.10 2.32 -4.78
N LYS A 82 15.28 2.89 -5.00
CA LYS A 82 15.49 4.24 -5.54
C LYS A 82 14.66 4.56 -6.78
N LYS A 83 14.58 3.62 -7.73
CA LYS A 83 13.82 3.81 -8.98
C LYS A 83 12.33 4.13 -8.77
N TRP A 84 11.75 3.74 -7.64
CA TRP A 84 10.35 4.03 -7.31
C TRP A 84 10.17 5.34 -6.55
N ILE A 85 11.17 5.78 -5.78
CA ILE A 85 11.06 6.95 -4.91
C ILE A 85 11.75 8.21 -5.47
N GLU A 86 12.85 8.06 -6.20
CA GLU A 86 13.60 9.19 -6.77
C GLU A 86 12.77 10.03 -7.76
N PRO A 87 11.94 9.43 -8.65
CA PRO A 87 11.11 10.22 -9.57
C PRO A 87 10.11 11.15 -8.86
N LEU A 88 9.72 10.81 -7.62
CA LEU A 88 8.78 11.63 -6.83
C LEU A 88 9.44 12.90 -6.27
N ASN A 89 10.77 12.99 -6.28
CA ASN A 89 11.54 14.15 -5.80
C ASN A 89 11.19 14.60 -4.37
N ASP A 90 10.69 13.67 -3.54
CA ASP A 90 10.14 13.96 -2.21
C ASP A 90 9.10 15.09 -2.25
N ARG A 91 8.22 15.10 -3.26
CA ARG A 91 7.17 16.12 -3.44
C ARG A 91 5.79 15.50 -3.63
N LEU A 92 4.77 16.18 -3.10
CA LEU A 92 3.36 15.84 -3.24
C LEU A 92 2.56 17.08 -3.67
N ARG A 93 1.76 16.96 -4.72
CA ARG A 93 0.75 17.95 -5.10
C ARG A 93 -0.57 17.65 -4.38
N SER A 94 -1.25 18.67 -3.88
CA SER A 94 -2.44 18.49 -3.07
C SER A 94 -3.42 19.65 -3.24
N PHE A 95 -4.71 19.33 -3.26
CA PHE A 95 -5.78 20.33 -3.22
C PHE A 95 -6.11 20.78 -1.79
N VAL A 96 -5.47 20.19 -0.77
CA VAL A 96 -5.64 20.63 0.61
C VAL A 96 -4.96 21.98 0.80
N ILE A 97 -5.75 22.99 1.16
CA ILE A 97 -5.29 24.38 1.33
C ILE A 97 -4.08 24.42 2.27
N GLY A 98 -2.98 25.02 1.79
CA GLY A 98 -1.72 25.15 2.54
C GLY A 98 -0.80 23.94 2.50
N TYR A 99 -1.14 22.88 1.75
CA TYR A 99 -0.33 21.65 1.66
C TYR A 99 0.07 21.25 0.23
N ASP A 100 -0.22 22.06 -0.78
CA ASP A 100 0.30 21.84 -2.12
C ASP A 100 1.85 21.92 -2.13
N ASN A 101 2.48 21.09 -2.97
CA ASN A 101 3.94 20.98 -3.09
C ASN A 101 4.68 20.62 -1.78
N SER A 102 4.00 19.94 -0.84
CA SER A 102 4.60 19.47 0.40
C SER A 102 5.68 18.42 0.16
N ARG A 103 6.60 18.27 1.12
CA ARG A 103 7.53 17.14 1.15
C ARG A 103 6.87 15.91 1.76
N ILE A 104 6.99 14.76 1.09
CA ILE A 104 6.46 13.48 1.60
C ILE A 104 7.13 13.15 2.94
N SER A 105 8.44 13.38 3.04
CA SER A 105 9.23 13.16 4.25
C SER A 105 8.77 14.02 5.44
N ASP A 106 8.37 15.27 5.20
CA ASP A 106 7.89 16.16 6.27
C ASP A 106 6.48 15.77 6.73
N LEU A 107 5.62 15.34 5.81
CA LEU A 107 4.31 14.79 6.16
C LEU A 107 4.46 13.51 7.01
N ALA A 108 5.37 12.60 6.64
CA ALA A 108 5.65 11.39 7.41
C ALA A 108 6.18 11.71 8.82
N LYS A 109 7.13 12.65 8.95
CA LYS A 109 7.64 13.11 10.25
C LYS A 109 6.53 13.71 11.10
N ARG A 110 5.66 14.54 10.51
CA ARG A 110 4.53 15.15 11.22
C ARG A 110 3.57 14.08 11.76
N THR A 111 3.19 13.11 10.94
CA THR A 111 2.34 11.98 11.35
C THR A 111 2.98 11.20 12.50
N PHE A 112 4.28 10.92 12.41
CA PHE A 112 5.02 10.25 13.49
C PHE A 112 4.99 11.05 14.80
N GLN A 113 5.19 12.38 14.76
CA GLN A 113 5.14 13.21 15.96
C GLN A 113 3.75 13.24 16.60
N VAL A 114 2.68 13.28 15.79
CA VAL A 114 1.32 13.17 16.30
C VAL A 114 1.11 11.84 17.02
N ALA A 115 1.49 10.72 16.39
CA ALA A 115 1.38 9.39 16.99
C ALA A 115 2.19 9.28 18.30
N LYS A 116 3.43 9.75 18.31
CA LYS A 116 4.31 9.78 19.49
C LYS A 116 3.70 10.57 20.64
N ASN A 117 3.10 11.73 20.36
CA ASN A 117 2.47 12.57 21.37
C ASN A 117 1.20 11.93 21.95
N LEU A 118 0.39 11.28 21.12
CA LEU A 118 -0.79 10.55 21.58
C LEU A 118 -0.40 9.37 22.48
N LEU A 119 0.59 8.57 22.06
CA LEU A 119 1.08 7.45 22.86
C LEU A 119 1.63 7.89 24.23
N LYS A 120 2.36 9.01 24.29
CA LYS A 120 2.81 9.58 25.56
C LYS A 120 1.64 9.95 26.47
N LYS A 121 0.61 10.62 25.95
CA LYS A 121 -0.56 11.03 26.76
C LYS A 121 -1.31 9.84 27.37
N HIS A 122 -1.34 8.71 26.69
CA HIS A 122 -2.01 7.49 27.18
C HIS A 122 -1.16 6.65 28.15
N ILE A 123 0.14 6.93 28.31
CA ILE A 123 1.01 6.25 29.30
C ILE A 123 1.00 6.98 30.65
N TYR A 124 0.61 8.27 30.68
CA TYR A 124 0.55 9.09 31.89
C TYR A 124 -0.88 9.38 32.37
N CYS A 125 -1.89 8.65 31.86
CA CYS A 125 -3.23 8.54 32.42
C CYS A 125 -3.45 7.09 32.87
#